data_AF-A0A559KFT5-F1
#
_entry.id   AF-A0A559KFT5-F1
#
_cell.length_a   1.000
_cell.length_b   1.000
_cell.length_c   1.000
_cell.angle_alpha   90.00
_cell.angle_beta   90.00
_cell.angle_gamma   90.00
#
_symmetry.space_group_name_H-M   'P 1'
#
loop_
_entity.id
_entity.type
_entity.pdbx_description
1 polymer ?
#
loop_
_entity_poly.entity_id
_entity_poly.type
_entity_poly.pdbx_seq_one_letter_code
_entity_poly.pdbx_strand_id
1 'polypeptide(L)'
;MHDSGPLVGIQTEKLLEVIQKSAVLLKLYESLIMKAPTEADKKKLQQMHAESSKALSDSASLYTKLTGSPPTLLPVTVPFFSKYVDGIEMAILYNIYISRLYVLLMSTVVPDLLSLVLRISSEKNAQAANLNFIYAAHLGGKEELIHL
;
A
#
# COMPACT_ATOMS: atom_id res chain seq x y z
N MET A 1 -24.26 -26.56 -8.90
CA MET A 1 -24.30 -25.12 -8.63
C MET A 1 -23.47 -24.89 -7.38
N HIS A 2 -22.25 -24.36 -7.52
CA HIS A 2 -21.42 -24.06 -6.35
C HIS A 2 -21.94 -22.78 -5.71
N ASP A 3 -22.33 -22.88 -4.45
CA ASP A 3 -22.81 -21.77 -3.64
C ASP A 3 -21.60 -20.91 -3.22
N SER A 4 -21.20 -20.01 -4.12
CA SER A 4 -20.02 -19.14 -3.96
C SER A 4 -20.26 -17.93 -3.04
N GLY A 5 -21.50 -17.73 -2.56
CA GLY A 5 -21.97 -16.51 -1.91
C GLY A 5 -21.07 -16.01 -0.75
N PRO A 6 -20.72 -16.86 0.23
CA PRO A 6 -19.90 -16.44 1.37
C PRO A 6 -18.45 -16.08 1.01
N LEU A 7 -17.85 -16.82 0.05
CA LEU A 7 -16.48 -16.60 -0.40
C LEU A 7 -16.33 -15.31 -1.20
N VAL A 8 -17.31 -15.00 -2.05
CA VAL A 8 -17.36 -13.74 -2.81
C VAL A 8 -17.52 -12.55 -1.85
N GLY A 9 -18.32 -12.67 -0.79
CA GLY A 9 -18.46 -11.63 0.23
C GLY A 9 -17.15 -11.28 0.95
N ILE A 10 -16.40 -12.30 1.39
CA ILE A 10 -15.11 -12.08 2.07
C ILE A 10 -14.07 -11.45 1.12
N GLN A 11 -14.04 -11.88 -0.15
CA GLN A 11 -13.13 -11.31 -1.15
C GLN A 11 -13.41 -9.83 -1.40
N THR A 12 -14.69 -9.46 -1.54
CA THR A 12 -15.09 -8.09 -1.88
C THR A 12 -14.87 -7.13 -0.72
N GLU A 13 -15.14 -7.55 0.51
CA GLU A 13 -14.81 -6.78 1.72
C GLU A 13 -13.31 -6.50 1.82
N LYS A 14 -12.47 -7.53 1.64
CA LYS A 14 -11.01 -7.37 1.69
C LYS A 14 -10.47 -6.53 0.55
N LEU A 15 -11.03 -6.64 -0.65
CA LEU A 15 -10.69 -5.77 -1.77
C LEU A 15 -11.09 -4.32 -1.52
N LEU A 16 -12.28 -4.07 -0.96
CA LEU A 16 -12.71 -2.72 -0.61
C LEU A 16 -11.78 -2.10 0.44
N GLU A 17 -11.37 -2.89 1.43
CA GLU A 17 -10.39 -2.48 2.44
C GLU A 17 -9.03 -2.14 1.81
N VAL A 18 -8.52 -2.97 0.89
CA VAL A 18 -7.30 -2.71 0.11
C VAL A 18 -7.40 -1.39 -0.66
N ILE A 19 -8.53 -1.15 -1.34
CA ILE A 19 -8.77 0.04 -2.15
C ILE A 19 -8.78 1.28 -1.24
N GLN A 20 -9.49 1.23 -0.11
CA GLN A 20 -9.55 2.33 0.85
C GLN A 20 -8.17 2.63 1.44
N LYS A 21 -7.41 1.61 1.87
CA LYS A 21 -6.06 1.80 2.45
C LYS A 21 -5.06 2.27 1.41
N SER A 22 -5.16 1.82 0.17
CA SER A 22 -4.32 2.29 -0.94
C SER A 22 -4.59 3.75 -1.26
N ALA A 23 -5.85 4.20 -1.23
CA ALA A 23 -6.18 5.62 -1.41
C ALA A 23 -5.57 6.50 -0.30
N VAL A 24 -5.58 6.05 0.96
CA VAL A 24 -4.89 6.73 2.06
C VAL A 24 -3.38 6.77 1.83
N LEU A 25 -2.77 5.65 1.42
CA LEU A 25 -1.34 5.55 1.15
C LEU A 25 -0.89 6.51 0.04
N LEU A 26 -1.69 6.69 -1.02
CA LEU A 26 -1.39 7.66 -2.08
C LEU A 26 -1.31 9.08 -1.53
N LYS A 27 -2.27 9.48 -0.69
CA LYS A 27 -2.23 10.79 -0.04
C LYS A 27 -1.08 10.96 0.96
N LEU A 28 -0.69 9.87 1.63
CA LEU A 28 0.51 9.85 2.46
C LEU A 28 1.77 10.06 1.61
N TYR A 29 1.89 9.40 0.46
CA TYR A 29 3.00 9.65 -0.47
C TYR A 29 3.02 11.07 -1.02
N GLU A 30 1.88 11.65 -1.40
CA GLU A 30 1.81 13.07 -1.80
C GLU A 30 2.40 13.98 -0.71
N SER A 31 2.03 13.73 0.55
CA SER A 31 2.53 14.49 1.71
C SER A 31 4.03 14.29 1.95
N LEU A 32 4.52 13.05 1.79
CA LEU A 32 5.94 12.72 1.92
C LEU A 32 6.78 13.34 0.79
N ILE A 33 6.29 13.33 -0.44
CA ILE A 33 6.95 13.94 -1.61
C ILE A 33 7.16 15.44 -1.38
N MET A 34 6.18 16.14 -0.81
CA MET A 34 6.29 17.56 -0.48
C MET A 34 7.28 17.84 0.65
N LYS A 35 7.45 16.89 1.58
CA LYS A 35 8.31 17.01 2.77
C LYS A 35 9.68 16.34 2.60
N ALA A 36 9.95 15.74 1.44
CA ALA A 36 11.16 14.97 1.21
C ALA A 36 12.40 15.88 1.34
N PRO A 37 13.38 15.51 2.20
CA PRO A 37 14.56 16.35 2.45
C PRO A 37 15.56 16.32 1.29
N THR A 38 15.47 15.31 0.41
CA THR A 38 16.37 15.13 -0.73
C THR A 38 15.58 14.83 -2.01
N GLU A 39 16.10 15.25 -3.16
CA GLU A 39 15.52 14.91 -4.46
C GLU A 39 15.60 13.39 -4.76
N ALA A 40 16.59 12.70 -4.20
CA ALA A 40 16.70 11.25 -4.31
C ALA A 40 15.52 10.54 -3.62
N ASP A 41 15.15 10.96 -2.41
CA ASP A 41 13.98 10.43 -1.70
C ASP A 41 12.70 10.77 -2.41
N LYS A 42 12.56 12.02 -2.85
CA LYS A 42 11.40 12.50 -3.61
C LYS A 42 11.16 11.65 -4.85
N LYS A 43 12.21 11.36 -5.64
CA LYS A 43 12.10 10.51 -6.83
C LYS A 43 11.65 9.09 -6.49
N LYS A 44 12.21 8.49 -5.43
CA LYS A 44 11.79 7.16 -4.96
C LYS A 44 10.32 7.16 -4.53
N LEU A 45 9.89 8.16 -3.77
CA LEU A 45 8.50 8.30 -3.32
C LEU A 45 7.53 8.52 -4.50
N GLN A 46 7.92 9.31 -5.50
CA GLN A 46 7.14 9.50 -6.73
C GLN A 46 6.96 8.20 -7.51
N GLN A 47 8.02 7.38 -7.61
CA GLN A 47 7.93 6.06 -8.21
C GLN A 47 6.96 5.16 -7.44
N MET A 48 7.09 5.07 -6.12
CA MET A 48 6.19 4.25 -5.28
C MET A 48 4.74 4.74 -5.32
N HIS A 49 4.53 6.05 -5.44
CA HIS A 49 3.21 6.65 -5.66
C HIS A 49 2.62 6.17 -6.99
N ALA A 50 3.36 6.25 -8.09
CA ALA A 50 2.89 5.81 -9.40
C ALA A 50 2.55 4.30 -9.43
N GLU A 51 3.42 3.47 -8.87
CA GLU A 51 3.19 2.03 -8.71
C GLU A 51 1.94 1.74 -7.86
N SER A 52 1.75 2.48 -6.76
CA SER A 52 0.58 2.34 -5.89
C SER A 52 -0.71 2.80 -6.56
N SER A 53 -0.66 3.82 -7.42
CA SER A 53 -1.81 4.28 -8.19
C SER A 53 -2.27 3.22 -9.18
N LYS A 54 -1.32 2.55 -9.83
CA LYS A 54 -1.61 1.40 -10.70
C LYS A 54 -2.26 0.26 -9.90
N ALA A 55 -1.67 -0.12 -8.76
CA ALA A 55 -2.21 -1.18 -7.90
C ALA A 55 -3.64 -0.87 -7.40
N LEU A 56 -3.94 0.40 -7.07
CA LEU A 56 -5.29 0.85 -6.73
C LEU A 56 -6.26 0.67 -7.90
N SER A 57 -5.88 1.12 -9.10
CA SER A 57 -6.69 0.97 -10.32
C SER A 57 -6.98 -0.51 -10.64
N ASP A 58 -5.96 -1.35 -10.54
CA ASP A 58 -6.09 -2.79 -10.76
C ASP A 58 -7.06 -3.43 -9.75
N SER A 59 -7.00 -2.99 -8.49
CA SER A 59 -7.86 -3.49 -7.41
C SER A 59 -9.32 -3.03 -7.55
N ALA A 60 -9.54 -1.77 -7.94
CA ALA A 60 -10.87 -1.25 -8.23
C ALA A 60 -11.50 -1.97 -9.44
N SER A 61 -10.69 -2.27 -10.45
CA SER A 61 -11.11 -3.06 -11.62
C SER A 61 -11.50 -4.48 -11.21
N LEU A 62 -10.70 -5.11 -10.35
CA LEU A 62 -10.99 -6.44 -9.79
C LEU A 62 -12.29 -6.44 -8.97
N TYR A 63 -12.47 -5.46 -8.09
CA TYR A 63 -13.70 -5.31 -7.30
C TYR A 63 -14.93 -5.18 -8.21
N THR A 64 -14.82 -4.37 -9.27
CA THR A 64 -15.92 -4.18 -10.24
C THR A 64 -16.24 -5.46 -10.99
N LYS A 65 -15.23 -6.25 -11.37
CA LYS A 65 -15.44 -7.56 -11.99
C LYS A 65 -16.17 -8.55 -11.08
N LEU A 66 -15.89 -8.51 -9.77
CA LEU A 66 -16.50 -9.42 -8.80
C LEU A 66 -17.91 -9.00 -8.37
N THR A 67 -18.19 -7.70 -8.28
CA THR A 67 -19.45 -7.17 -7.75
C THR A 67 -20.41 -6.63 -8.81
N GLY A 68 -19.91 -6.39 -10.03
CA GLY A 68 -20.64 -5.69 -11.09
C GLY A 68 -20.76 -4.18 -10.87
N SER A 69 -20.17 -3.61 -9.81
CA SER A 69 -20.26 -2.18 -9.48
C SER A 69 -18.91 -1.61 -9.05
N PRO A 70 -18.61 -0.33 -9.33
CA PRO A 70 -17.39 0.29 -8.84
C PRO A 70 -17.38 0.38 -7.30
N PRO A 71 -16.20 0.34 -6.67
CA PRO A 71 -16.08 0.49 -5.23
C PRO A 71 -16.52 1.89 -4.79
N THR A 72 -17.31 1.99 -3.72
CA THR A 72 -17.64 3.28 -3.09
C THR A 72 -16.57 3.60 -2.05
N LEU A 73 -15.79 4.64 -2.30
CA LEU A 73 -14.74 5.09 -1.38
C LEU A 73 -15.30 6.04 -0.34
N LEU A 74 -14.92 5.81 0.92
CA LEU A 74 -15.16 6.78 1.99
C LEU A 74 -14.15 7.94 1.86
N PRO A 75 -14.51 9.15 2.35
CA PRO A 75 -13.58 10.26 2.43
C PRO A 75 -12.26 9.85 3.06
N VAL A 76 -11.15 10.16 2.37
CA VAL A 76 -9.81 9.79 2.79
C VAL A 76 -9.24 10.91 3.66
N THR A 77 -8.99 10.61 4.94
CA THR A 77 -8.19 11.46 5.82
C THR A 77 -6.74 11.00 5.81
N VAL A 78 -5.83 11.92 5.48
CA VAL A 78 -4.39 11.67 5.54
C VAL A 78 -3.94 11.68 7.00
N PRO A 79 -3.19 10.68 7.48
CA PRO A 79 -2.56 10.75 8.78
C PRO A 79 -1.64 11.98 8.84
N PHE A 80 -1.82 12.81 9.87
CA PHE A 80 -0.92 13.92 10.12
C PHE A 80 0.39 13.40 10.74
N PHE A 81 1.52 13.89 10.23
CA PHE A 81 2.83 13.66 10.80
C PHE A 81 3.66 14.95 10.74
N SER A 82 4.36 15.25 11.83
CA SER A 82 5.19 16.46 11.94
C SER A 82 6.58 16.24 11.35
N LYS A 83 7.22 15.10 11.66
CA LYS A 83 8.55 14.73 11.17
C LYS A 83 8.45 13.84 9.95
N TYR A 84 9.34 14.05 8.98
CA TYR A 84 9.41 13.25 7.76
C TYR A 84 9.55 11.74 8.05
N VAL A 85 10.39 11.40 9.03
CA VAL A 85 10.65 10.00 9.44
C VAL A 85 9.41 9.30 9.97
N ASP A 86 8.56 9.99 10.74
CA ASP A 86 7.29 9.44 11.25
C ASP A 86 6.34 9.11 10.07
N GLY A 87 6.33 9.96 9.03
CA GLY A 87 5.55 9.69 7.82
C GLY A 87 6.08 8.49 7.03
N ILE A 88 7.40 8.31 6.97
CA ILE A 88 8.02 7.13 6.34
C ILE A 88 7.65 5.85 7.10
N GLU A 89 7.69 5.87 8.43
CA GLU A 89 7.24 4.76 9.28
C GLU A 89 5.77 4.40 9.01
N MET A 90 4.89 5.40 8.96
CA MET A 90 3.49 5.18 8.59
C MET A 90 3.37 4.53 7.20
N ALA A 91 4.14 5.00 6.21
CA ALA A 91 4.09 4.44 4.87
C ALA A 91 4.57 2.97 4.83
N ILE A 92 5.58 2.61 5.63
CA ILE A 92 6.03 1.22 5.79
C ILE A 92 4.88 0.35 6.32
N LEU A 93 4.24 0.78 7.41
CA LEU A 93 3.15 0.05 8.05
C LEU A 93 1.95 -0.13 7.09
N TYR A 94 1.60 0.90 6.33
CA TYR A 94 0.53 0.81 5.32
C TYR A 94 0.87 -0.19 4.22
N ASN A 95 2.09 -0.18 3.68
CA ASN A 95 2.50 -1.14 2.65
C ASN A 95 2.46 -2.59 3.17
N ILE A 96 2.97 -2.84 4.37
CA ILE A 96 2.91 -4.16 5.02
C ILE A 96 1.47 -4.60 5.22
N TYR A 97 0.62 -3.69 5.71
CA TYR A 97 -0.78 -3.99 5.95
C TYR A 97 -1.52 -4.35 4.66
N ILE A 98 -1.34 -3.56 3.60
CA ILE A 98 -1.94 -3.83 2.29
C ILE A 98 -1.43 -5.17 1.72
N SER A 99 -0.13 -5.47 1.83
CA SER A 99 0.41 -6.78 1.43
C SER A 99 -0.29 -7.93 2.16
N ARG A 100 -0.49 -7.82 3.48
CA ARG A 100 -1.20 -8.83 4.28
C ARG A 100 -2.63 -9.03 3.80
N LEU A 101 -3.34 -7.97 3.44
CA LEU A 101 -4.70 -8.09 2.88
C LEU A 101 -4.69 -8.87 1.56
N TYR A 102 -3.71 -8.66 0.68
CA TYR A 102 -3.56 -9.48 -0.52
C TYR A 102 -3.22 -10.93 -0.22
N VAL A 103 -2.37 -11.20 0.78
CA VAL A 103 -2.08 -12.58 1.20
C VAL A 103 -3.36 -13.30 1.66
N LEU A 104 -4.24 -12.61 2.38
CA LEU A 104 -5.54 -13.18 2.77
C LEU A 104 -6.42 -13.48 1.54
N LEU A 105 -6.37 -12.64 0.51
CA LEU A 105 -7.06 -12.87 -0.76
C LEU A 105 -6.52 -14.10 -1.52
N MET A 106 -5.25 -14.48 -1.36
CA MET A 106 -4.66 -15.62 -2.09
C MET A 106 -5.41 -16.94 -1.85
N SER A 107 -5.88 -17.15 -0.62
CA SER A 107 -6.58 -18.39 -0.24
C SER A 107 -8.03 -18.45 -0.72
N THR A 108 -8.57 -17.32 -1.18
CA THR A 108 -9.99 -17.19 -1.51
C THR A 108 -10.24 -16.84 -2.96
N VAL A 109 -9.32 -16.16 -3.65
CA VAL A 109 -9.51 -15.66 -5.01
C VAL A 109 -9.46 -16.77 -6.06
N VAL A 110 -10.22 -16.61 -7.16
CA VAL A 110 -10.17 -17.52 -8.31
C VAL A 110 -8.78 -17.54 -8.98
N PRO A 111 -8.34 -18.66 -9.55
CA PRO A 111 -6.97 -18.82 -10.09
C PRO A 111 -6.54 -17.73 -11.09
N ASP A 112 -7.46 -17.29 -11.94
CA ASP A 112 -7.18 -16.27 -12.97
C ASP A 112 -6.77 -14.91 -12.39
N LEU A 113 -7.11 -14.66 -11.11
CA LEU A 113 -6.86 -13.41 -10.40
C LEU A 113 -5.72 -13.55 -9.38
N LEU A 114 -5.25 -14.77 -9.12
CA LEU A 114 -4.16 -15.06 -8.19
C LEU A 114 -2.84 -14.39 -8.61
N SER A 115 -2.56 -14.34 -9.92
CA SER A 115 -1.36 -13.68 -10.45
C SER A 115 -1.32 -12.18 -10.12
N LEU A 116 -2.47 -11.51 -10.18
CA LEU A 116 -2.62 -10.11 -9.83
C LEU A 116 -2.38 -9.88 -8.34
N VAL A 117 -3.00 -10.71 -7.49
CA VAL A 117 -2.86 -10.66 -6.04
C VAL A 117 -1.40 -10.87 -5.61
N LEU A 118 -0.73 -11.89 -6.17
CA LEU A 118 0.68 -12.19 -5.90
C LEU A 118 1.60 -11.06 -6.32
N ARG A 119 1.39 -10.48 -7.51
CA ARG A 119 2.18 -9.36 -8.01
C ARG A 119 2.06 -8.16 -7.08
N ILE A 120 0.84 -7.73 -6.76
CA ILE A 120 0.65 -6.52 -5.94
C ILE A 120 1.17 -6.75 -4.52
N SER A 121 0.94 -7.92 -3.93
CA SER A 121 1.51 -8.26 -2.61
C SER A 121 3.04 -8.14 -2.59
N SER A 122 3.70 -8.65 -3.65
CA SER A 122 5.16 -8.58 -3.79
C SER A 122 5.65 -7.14 -3.97
N GLU A 123 4.97 -6.34 -4.80
CA GLU A 123 5.28 -4.91 -4.99
C GLU A 123 5.16 -4.15 -3.67
N LYS A 124 4.13 -4.42 -2.85
CA LYS A 124 3.94 -3.78 -1.55
C LYS A 124 5.04 -4.12 -0.55
N ASN A 125 5.49 -5.37 -0.51
CA ASN A 125 6.63 -5.77 0.31
C ASN A 125 7.93 -5.08 -0.15
N ALA A 126 8.16 -4.99 -1.46
CA ALA A 126 9.31 -4.28 -2.01
C ALA A 126 9.29 -2.78 -1.66
N GLN A 127 8.12 -2.14 -1.72
CA GLN A 127 7.94 -0.74 -1.30
C GLN A 127 8.24 -0.55 0.18
N ALA A 128 7.74 -1.43 1.06
CA ALA A 128 8.07 -1.40 2.49
C ALA A 128 9.59 -1.54 2.74
N ALA A 129 10.26 -2.46 2.02
CA ALA A 129 11.70 -2.63 2.12
C ALA A 129 12.47 -1.38 1.65
N ASN A 130 12.06 -0.77 0.53
CA ASN A 130 12.65 0.47 0.03
C ASN A 130 12.49 1.64 1.02
N LEU A 131 11.33 1.73 1.67
CA LEU A 131 11.07 2.74 2.70
C LEU A 131 11.91 2.50 3.96
N ASN A 132 12.21 1.25 4.33
CA ASN A 132 13.13 0.96 5.45
C ASN A 132 14.53 1.56 5.21
N PHE A 133 15.04 1.52 3.96
CA PHE A 133 16.31 2.16 3.63
C PHE A 133 16.25 3.70 3.74
N ILE A 134 15.13 4.31 3.32
CA ILE A 134 14.91 5.75 3.51
C ILE A 134 14.85 6.06 5.01
N TYR A 135 14.11 5.28 5.78
CA TYR A 135 13.98 5.44 7.23
C TYR A 135 15.35 5.37 7.92
N ALA A 136 16.15 4.34 7.64
CA ALA A 136 17.48 4.16 8.20
C ALA A 136 18.43 5.34 7.88
N ALA A 137 18.41 5.84 6.63
CA ALA A 137 19.22 6.99 6.22
C ALA A 137 18.88 8.27 7.01
N HIS A 138 17.64 8.40 7.49
CA HIS A 138 17.16 9.56 8.25
C HIS A 138 17.09 9.33 9.76
N LEU A 139 17.33 8.11 10.24
CA LEU A 139 17.59 7.81 11.65
C LEU A 139 19.01 8.24 12.08
N GLY A 140 19.97 8.15 11.16
CA GLY A 140 21.41 8.37 11.38
C GLY A 140 21.84 9.81 11.70
N GLY A 141 20.91 10.75 11.91
CA GLY A 141 21.21 12.05 12.53
C GLY A 141 21.34 11.99 14.06
N LYS A 142 21.26 10.79 14.66
CA LYS A 142 21.30 10.56 16.11
C LYS A 142 22.34 9.54 16.58
N GLU A 143 23.22 9.06 15.70
CA GLU A 143 24.32 8.19 16.13
C GLU A 143 25.63 8.99 16.12
N GLU A 144 25.95 9.54 17.30
CA GLU A 144 27.33 9.41 17.79
C GLU A 144 27.72 7.95 17.57
N LEU A 145 28.61 7.72 16.61
CA LEU A 145 29.30 6.46 16.43
C LEU A 145 30.00 6.13 17.75
N ILE A 146 29.34 5.36 18.60
CA ILE A 146 29.98 4.66 19.71
C ILE A 146 30.93 3.67 19.02
N HIS A 147 32.19 4.07 18.94
CA HIS A 147 33.30 3.18 18.66
C HIS A 147 33.23 2.01 19.65
N LEU A 148 32.90 0.83 19.13
CA LEU A 148 33.24 -0.47 19.74
C LEU A 148 34.43 -1.06 18.97
#